data_AF-A0A1G6RD86-F1
#
_entry.id   AF-A0A1G6RD86-F1
#
_cell.length_a   1.000
_cell.length_b   1.000
_cell.length_c   1.000
_cell.angle_alpha   90.00
_cell.angle_beta   90.00
_cell.angle_gamma   90.00
#
_symmetry.space_group_name_H-M   'P 1'
#
loop_
_entity.id
_entity.type
_entity.pdbx_description
1 polymer ?
#
loop_
_entity_poly.entity_id
_entity_poly.type
_entity_poly.pdbx_seq_one_letter_code
_entity_poly.pdbx_strand_id
1 'polypeptide(L)'
;MRDDGPRWHPQLIAREGPPTHWVMLDARDAEAGTIDLRRTDDGPRYRVEYRGDLLGWATTLKTATERLHRAIISAGVPSGGINGS
;
A
#
# COMPACT_ATOMS: atom_id res chain seq x y z
N MET A 1 -21.73 -24.83 1.34
CA MET A 1 -20.55 -23.94 1.35
C MET A 1 -20.41 -23.45 -0.08
N ARG A 2 -20.61 -22.16 -0.37
CA ARG A 2 -20.48 -21.66 -1.75
C ARG A 2 -19.00 -21.72 -2.10
N ASP A 3 -18.67 -22.54 -3.09
CA ASP A 3 -17.36 -22.54 -3.74
C ASP A 3 -17.39 -21.38 -4.73
N ASP A 4 -17.04 -20.19 -4.26
CA ASP A 4 -16.88 -19.03 -5.11
C ASP A 4 -15.60 -19.28 -5.92
N GLY A 5 -15.76 -19.86 -7.12
CA GLY A 5 -14.67 -20.16 -8.04
C GLY A 5 -13.72 -18.97 -8.24
N PRO A 6 -12.55 -19.17 -8.86
CA PRO A 6 -11.43 -18.22 -8.83
C PRO A 6 -11.89 -16.77 -9.07
N ARG A 7 -11.97 -16.01 -7.98
CA ARG A 7 -12.37 -14.59 -7.99
C ARG A 7 -11.15 -13.80 -8.45
N TRP A 8 -11.29 -13.04 -9.53
CA TRP A 8 -10.24 -12.12 -9.95
C TRP A 8 -10.02 -11.08 -8.85
N HIS A 9 -8.77 -10.93 -8.41
CA HIS A 9 -8.34 -9.93 -7.44
C HIS A 9 -7.15 -9.14 -7.97
N PRO A 10 -7.18 -7.80 -7.90
CA PRO A 10 -5.99 -7.02 -8.17
C PRO A 10 -4.89 -7.40 -7.17
N GLN A 11 -3.63 -7.44 -7.63
CA GLN A 11 -2.49 -7.78 -6.78
C GLN A 11 -2.36 -6.82 -5.58
N LEU A 12 -2.66 -5.54 -5.81
CA LEU A 12 -2.72 -4.49 -4.81
C LEU A 12 -3.86 -3.52 -5.15
N ILE A 13 -4.68 -3.16 -4.15
CA ILE A 13 -5.74 -2.16 -4.29
C ILE A 13 -5.77 -1.24 -3.08
N ALA A 14 -5.71 0.07 -3.31
CA ALA A 14 -5.97 1.06 -2.28
C ALA A 14 -7.47 1.23 -2.11
N ARG A 15 -7.99 0.95 -0.92
CA ARG A 15 -9.41 1.06 -0.59
C ARG A 15 -9.61 2.05 0.54
N GLU A 16 -10.53 2.99 0.36
CA GLU A 16 -10.95 3.87 1.45
C GLU A 16 -11.74 3.07 2.48
N GLY A 17 -11.37 3.23 3.74
CA GLY A 17 -12.10 2.71 4.89
C GLY A 17 -12.96 3.81 5.50
N PRO A 18 -12.74 4.17 6.77
CA PRO A 18 -13.26 5.43 7.32
C PRO A 18 -12.79 6.63 6.47
N PRO A 19 -13.52 7.75 6.49
CA PRO A 19 -13.08 8.96 5.82
C PRO A 19 -11.65 9.31 6.20
N THR A 20 -10.84 9.72 5.23
CA THR A 20 -9.43 10.11 5.41
C THR A 20 -8.45 8.98 5.71
N HIS A 21 -8.90 7.72 5.66
CA HIS A 21 -8.08 6.54 5.88
C HIS A 21 -8.21 5.55 4.71
N TRP A 22 -7.08 5.15 4.15
CA TRP A 22 -7.00 4.15 3.10
C TRP A 22 -6.07 3.01 3.53
N VAL A 23 -6.47 1.79 3.18
CA VAL A 23 -5.64 0.59 3.32
C VAL A 23 -5.25 0.10 1.93
N MET A 24 -3.99 -0.31 1.78
CA MET A 24 -3.60 -1.13 0.63
C MET A 24 -3.91 -2.58 0.97
N LEU A 25 -4.79 -3.21 0.19
CA LEU A 25 -5.09 -4.62 0.30
C LEU A 25 -4.24 -5.41 -0.69
N ASP A 26 -3.76 -6.58 -0.28
CA ASP A 26 -3.09 -7.53 -1.15
C ASP A 26 -4.10 -8.44 -1.89
N ALA A 27 -3.56 -9.35 -2.71
CA ALA A 27 -4.36 -10.30 -3.49
C ALA A 27 -5.23 -11.26 -2.64
N ARG A 28 -5.02 -11.33 -1.32
CA ARG A 28 -5.78 -12.12 -0.36
C ARG A 28 -6.72 -11.25 0.49
N ASP A 29 -6.96 -10.01 0.07
CA ASP A 29 -7.71 -9.00 0.82
C ASP A 29 -7.09 -8.67 2.19
N ALA A 30 -5.80 -8.98 2.41
CA ALA A 30 -5.10 -8.66 3.65
C ALA A 30 -4.48 -7.25 3.60
N GLU A 31 -4.49 -6.54 4.74
CA GLU A 31 -3.89 -5.21 4.84
C GLU A 31 -2.35 -5.28 4.71
N ALA A 32 -1.84 -4.65 3.66
CA ALA A 32 -0.41 -4.57 3.37
C ALA A 32 0.21 -3.25 3.88
N GLY A 33 -0.57 -2.18 4.04
CA GLY A 33 -0.13 -0.90 4.59
C GLY A 33 -1.22 0.16 4.55
N THR A 34 -0.93 1.35 5.08
CA THR A 34 -1.94 2.38 5.33
C THR A 34 -1.54 3.75 4.78
N ILE A 35 -2.56 4.55 4.49
CA ILE A 35 -2.44 5.96 4.12
C ILE A 35 -3.47 6.75 4.93
N ASP A 36 -3.03 7.76 5.67
CA ASP A 36 -3.91 8.68 6.39
C ASP A 36 -3.78 10.10 5.83
N LEU A 37 -4.88 10.80 5.62
CA LEU A 37 -4.86 12.24 5.41
C LEU A 37 -4.79 12.96 6.77
N ARG A 38 -3.73 13.73 7.00
CA ARG A 38 -3.54 14.50 8.24
C ARG A 38 -3.39 15.99 7.92
N ARG A 39 -3.74 16.82 8.90
CA ARG A 39 -3.39 18.25 8.86
C ARG A 39 -1.95 18.43 9.32
N THR A 40 -1.20 19.25 8.62
CA THR A 40 0.16 19.67 8.95
C THR A 40 0.26 21.18 8.83
N ASP A 41 1.37 21.77 9.28
CA ASP A 41 1.59 23.21 9.18
C ASP A 41 1.60 23.70 7.73
N ASP A 42 2.05 22.86 6.78
CA ASP A 42 2.07 23.13 5.34
C ASP A 42 0.77 22.68 4.62
N GLY A 43 -0.33 22.53 5.37
CA GLY A 43 -1.62 22.07 4.87
C GLY A 43 -1.84 20.55 4.96
N PRO A 44 -2.90 20.02 4.34
CA PRO A 44 -3.22 18.59 4.41
C PRO A 44 -2.19 17.73 3.66
N ARG A 45 -1.74 16.64 4.28
CA ARG A 45 -0.76 15.69 3.74
C ARG A 45 -1.17 14.25 3.97
N TYR A 46 -0.82 13.38 3.03
CA TYR A 46 -1.03 11.94 3.11
C TYR A 46 0.18 11.28 3.75
N ARG A 47 0.01 10.79 4.97
CA ARG A 47 1.00 9.99 5.72
C ARG A 47 0.97 8.56 5.20
N VAL A 48 2.11 8.01 4.83
CA VAL A 48 2.21 6.65 4.26
C VAL A 48 2.96 5.74 5.23
N GLU A 49 2.35 4.65 5.65
CA GLU A 49 3.00 3.65 6.50
C GLU A 49 3.00 2.26 5.87
N TYR A 50 4.08 1.53 6.12
CA TYR A 50 4.24 0.15 5.73
C TYR A 50 4.83 -0.65 6.90
N ARG A 51 4.12 -1.68 7.36
CA ARG A 51 4.54 -2.53 8.50
C ARG A 51 4.90 -1.76 9.77
N GLY A 52 4.23 -0.63 10.03
CA GLY A 52 4.48 0.23 11.18
C GLY A 52 5.53 1.31 10.94
N ASP A 53 6.25 1.28 9.82
CA ASP A 53 7.25 2.27 9.47
C ASP A 53 6.66 3.41 8.62
N LEU A 54 6.96 4.65 8.99
CA LEU A 54 6.63 5.82 8.19
C LEU A 54 7.53 5.87 6.95
N LEU A 55 6.95 5.64 5.77
CA LEU A 55 7.64 5.78 4.48
C LEU A 55 7.74 7.25 4.02
N GLY A 56 6.92 8.12 4.60
CA GLY A 56 6.95 9.57 4.39
C GLY A 56 5.58 10.15 4.06
N TRP A 57 5.60 11.37 3.52
CA TRP A 57 4.41 12.18 3.29
C TRP A 57 4.23 12.52 1.81
N ALA A 58 2.99 12.61 1.35
CA ALA A 58 2.65 12.99 -0.02
C ALA A 58 1.59 14.10 -0.04
N THR A 59 1.54 14.86 -1.13
CA THR A 59 0.54 15.92 -1.37
C THR A 59 -0.72 15.40 -2.04
N THR A 60 -0.69 14.20 -2.61
CA THR A 60 -1.83 13.59 -3.29
C THR A 60 -1.99 12.13 -2.86
N LEU A 61 -3.22 11.63 -2.88
CA LEU A 61 -3.52 10.22 -2.64
C LEU A 61 -2.85 9.33 -3.69
N LYS A 62 -2.78 9.77 -4.95
CA LYS A 62 -2.09 9.04 -6.03
C LYS A 62 -0.63 8.77 -5.67
N THR A 63 0.13 9.81 -5.31
CA THR A 63 1.55 9.68 -4.96
C THR A 63 1.74 8.83 -3.69
N ALA A 64 0.83 8.94 -2.71
CA ALA A 64 0.85 8.09 -1.53
C ALA A 64 0.66 6.60 -1.88
N THR A 65 -0.34 6.30 -2.72
CA THR A 65 -0.64 4.95 -3.21
C THR A 65 0.53 4.37 -4.00
N GLU A 66 1.12 5.14 -4.92
CA GLU A 66 2.29 4.72 -5.71
C GLU A 66 3.50 4.41 -4.81
N ARG A 67 3.76 5.26 -3.81
CA ARG A 67 4.85 5.04 -2.84
C ARG A 67 4.63 3.75 -2.06
N LEU A 68 3.43 3.55 -1.51
CA LEU A 68 3.10 2.35 -0.74
C LEU A 68 3.18 1.09 -1.60
N HIS A 69 2.62 1.15 -2.81
CA HIS A 69 2.66 0.06 -3.79
C HIS A 69 4.11 -0.35 -4.11
N ARG A 70 4.99 0.64 -4.37
CA ARG A 70 6.41 0.38 -4.64
C ARG A 70 7.12 -0.30 -3.47
N ALA A 71 6.85 0.14 -2.23
CA ALA A 71 7.45 -0.47 -1.05
C ALA A 71 7.03 -1.94 -0.89
N ILE A 72 5.74 -2.23 -1.09
CA ILE A 72 5.20 -3.60 -0.98
C ILE A 72 5.79 -4.51 -2.06
N ILE A 73 5.82 -4.08 -3.32
CA ILE A 73 6.42 -4.88 -4.40
C ILE A 73 7.90 -5.12 -4.10
N SER A 74 8.65 -4.07 -3.75
CA SER A 74 10.10 -4.19 -3.52
C SER A 74 10.44 -5.18 -2.39
N ALA A 75 9.59 -5.25 -1.35
CA ALA A 75 9.77 -6.20 -0.25
C ALA A 75 9.48 -7.66 -0.62
N GLY A 76 8.71 -7.90 -1.70
CA GLY A 76 8.34 -9.24 -2.18
C GLY A 76 9.26 -9.79 -3.28
N VAL A 77 10.11 -8.96 -3.89
CA VAL A 77 11.09 -9.43 -4.88
C VAL A 77 12.27 -10.06 -4.13
N PRO A 78 12.65 -11.33 -4.42
CA PRO A 78 13.90 -11.89 -3.91
C PRO A 78 15.05 -10.94 -4.27
N SER A 79 15.94 -10.66 -3.32
CA SER A 79 17.20 -9.96 -3.58
C SER A 79 18.09 -10.86 -4.44
N GLY A 80 17.76 -10.95 -5.73
CA GLY A 80 18.45 -11.76 -6.71
C GLY A 80 19.85 -11.20 -6.92
N GLY A 81 20.83 -11.75 -6.21
CA GLY A 81 22.19 -11.76 -6.72
C GLY A 81 22.20 -12.56 -8.02
N ILE A 82 22.70 -11.96 -9.10
CA ILE A 82 23.11 -12.73 -10.28
C ILE A 82 24.22 -13.66 -9.78
N ASN A 83 23.96 -14.96 -9.67
CA ASN A 83 25.01 -15.95 -9.49
C ASN A 83 25.81 -16.02 -10.80
N GLY A 84 26.75 -15.09 -10.95
CA GLY A 84 27.77 -15.10 -11.99
C GLY A 84 29.14 -15.22 -11.32
N SER A 85 29.66 -16.45 -11.26
CA SER A 85 31.06 -16.75 -10.98
C SER A 85 31.51 -17.82 -11.97
#